data_AF-R2XTU8-F1
#
_entry.id   AF-R2XTU8-F1
#
_cell.length_a   1.000
_cell.length_b   1.000
_cell.length_c   1.000
_cell.angle_alpha   90.00
_cell.angle_beta   90.00
_cell.angle_gamma   90.00
#
_symmetry.space_group_name_H-M   'P 1'
#
loop_
_entity.id
_entity.type
_entity.pdbx_description
1 polymer ?
#
loop_
_entity_poly.entity_id
_entity_poly.type
_entity_poly.pdbx_seq_one_letter_code
_entity_poly.pdbx_strand_id
1 'polypeptide(L)'
;MTKVVANPMELRDAIRCEKQSISITGGFAKMMQPIVSQKEVDVNRLDLPTFVKLALDPRTLETLATAYQVAKKNDTKNVELEYVKG
;
A
#
# COMPACT_ATOMS: atom_id res chain seq x y z
N MET A 1 7.55 -9.60 11.89
CA MET A 1 8.40 -9.83 10.70
C MET A 1 7.82 -9.02 9.55
N THR A 2 8.62 -8.17 8.90
CA THR A 2 8.16 -7.32 7.79
C THR A 2 7.90 -8.13 6.53
N LYS A 3 6.73 -7.97 5.91
CA LYS A 3 6.40 -8.60 4.63
C LYS A 3 6.86 -7.72 3.49
N VAL A 4 7.83 -8.19 2.71
CA VAL A 4 8.23 -7.51 1.47
C VAL A 4 7.20 -7.81 0.38
N VAL A 5 6.78 -6.77 -0.34
CA VAL A 5 5.85 -6.83 -1.47
C VAL A 5 6.42 -6.06 -2.65
N ALA A 6 6.34 -6.65 -3.84
CA ALA A 6 6.87 -6.09 -5.09
C ALA A 6 5.79 -5.92 -6.16
N ASN A 7 4.54 -6.33 -5.88
CA ASN A 7 3.42 -6.19 -6.81
C ASN A 7 2.07 -6.02 -6.07
N PRO A 8 1.00 -5.63 -6.78
CA PRO A 8 -0.32 -5.41 -6.18
C PRO A 8 -0.97 -6.65 -5.55
N MET A 9 -0.74 -7.85 -6.09
CA MET A 9 -1.33 -9.08 -5.56
C MET A 9 -0.73 -9.43 -4.19
N GLU A 10 0.59 -9.32 -4.07
CA GLU A 10 1.28 -9.52 -2.79
C GLU A 10 0.85 -8.49 -1.75
N LEU A 11 0.62 -7.24 -2.16
CA LEU A 11 0.11 -6.20 -1.27
C LEU A 11 -1.31 -6.52 -0.80
N ARG A 12 -2.21 -6.93 -1.70
CA ARG A 12 -3.55 -7.36 -1.33
C ARG A 12 -3.50 -8.47 -0.29
N ASP A 13 -2.71 -9.50 -0.54
CA ASP A 13 -2.64 -10.65 0.35
C ASP A 13 -2.03 -10.26 1.70
N ALA A 14 -1.03 -9.37 1.72
CA ALA A 14 -0.47 -8.83 2.96
C ALA A 14 -1.50 -8.03 3.78
N ILE A 15 -2.33 -7.22 3.13
CA ILE A 15 -3.42 -6.46 3.77
C ILE A 15 -4.51 -7.39 4.31
N ARG A 16 -4.94 -8.39 3.52
CA ARG A 16 -5.94 -9.38 3.93
C ARG A 16 -5.48 -10.25 5.10
N CYS A 17 -4.18 -10.50 5.20
CA CYS A 17 -3.57 -11.19 6.32
C CYS A 17 -3.16 -10.25 7.46
N GLU A 18 -3.56 -8.98 7.43
CA GLU A 18 -3.31 -7.97 8.47
C GLU A 18 -1.84 -7.95 8.91
N LYS A 19 -0.93 -8.01 7.94
CA LYS A 19 0.51 -7.98 8.23
C LYS A 19 0.84 -6.67 8.91
N GLN A 20 1.42 -6.76 10.10
CA GLN A 20 1.74 -5.61 10.95
C GLN A 20 2.72 -4.63 10.30
N SER A 21 3.63 -5.13 9.46
CA SER A 21 4.62 -4.32 8.74
C SER A 21 4.77 -4.83 7.31
N ILE A 22 4.64 -3.92 6.34
CA ILE A 22 4.72 -4.19 4.91
C ILE A 22 5.78 -3.28 4.29
N SER A 23 6.69 -3.83 3.50
CA SER A 23 7.69 -3.07 2.75
C SER A 23 7.42 -3.21 1.25
N ILE A 24 6.94 -2.13 0.64
CA ILE A 24 6.71 -2.02 -0.80
C ILE A 24 8.05 -1.65 -1.45
N THR A 25 8.49 -2.44 -2.42
CA THR A 25 9.83 -2.29 -3.03
C THR A 25 9.79 -2.19 -4.56
N GLY A 26 10.93 -1.79 -5.15
CA GLY A 26 11.16 -1.84 -6.59
C GLY A 26 10.30 -0.85 -7.39
N GLY A 27 9.96 -1.21 -8.64
CA GLY A 27 9.13 -0.38 -9.52
C GLY A 27 7.72 -0.13 -8.95
N PHE A 28 7.21 -1.04 -8.12
CA PHE A 28 5.90 -0.91 -7.49
C PHE A 28 5.88 0.17 -6.41
N ALA A 29 6.96 0.37 -5.66
CA ALA A 29 7.08 1.47 -4.70
C ALA A 29 6.89 2.85 -5.36
N LYS A 30 7.38 3.02 -6.60
CA LYS A 30 7.18 4.26 -7.37
C LYS A 30 5.72 4.46 -7.77
N MET A 31 5.02 3.39 -8.14
CA MET A 31 3.60 3.44 -8.52
C MET A 31 2.69 3.73 -7.33
N MET A 32 3.09 3.30 -6.13
CA MET A 32 2.31 3.48 -4.91
C MET A 32 2.50 4.85 -4.25
N GLN A 33 3.46 5.66 -4.74
CA GLN A 33 3.74 7.02 -4.24
C GLN A 33 2.49 7.90 -4.01
N PRO A 34 1.48 7.91 -4.89
CA PRO A 34 0.27 8.71 -4.68
C PRO A 34 -0.52 8.28 -3.45
N ILE A 35 -0.58 6.97 -3.17
CA ILE A 35 -1.30 6.41 -2.03
C ILE A 35 -0.55 6.71 -0.73
N VAL A 36 0.76 6.52 -0.73
CA VAL A 36 1.59 6.67 0.47
C VAL A 36 1.87 8.13 0.83
N SER A 37 1.68 9.08 -0.09
CA SER A 37 1.95 10.50 0.17
C SER A 37 0.75 11.26 0.73
N GLN A 38 -0.45 10.67 0.73
CA GLN A 38 -1.67 11.32 1.17
C GLN A 38 -2.12 10.79 2.53
N LYS A 39 -2.43 11.71 3.45
CA LYS A 39 -2.89 11.41 4.82
C LYS A 39 -4.34 10.89 4.84
N GLU A 40 -5.11 11.24 3.82
CA GLU A 40 -6.43 10.72 3.51
C GLU A 40 -6.42 10.31 2.04
N VAL A 41 -6.63 9.02 1.80
CA VAL A 41 -6.62 8.44 0.47
C VAL A 41 -8.06 8.35 -0.02
N ASP A 42 -8.49 9.30 -0.86
CA ASP A 42 -9.72 9.13 -1.64
C ASP A 42 -9.42 8.16 -2.78
N VAL A 43 -9.72 6.88 -2.53
CA VAL A 43 -9.47 5.76 -3.44
C VAL A 43 -10.01 6.00 -4.86
N ASN A 44 -11.12 6.73 -4.98
CA ASN A 44 -11.74 7.03 -6.26
C ASN A 44 -10.99 8.10 -7.05
N ARG A 45 -10.16 8.91 -6.38
CA ARG A 45 -9.35 9.98 -6.97
C ARG A 45 -7.90 9.61 -7.22
N LEU A 46 -7.48 8.40 -6.84
CA LEU A 46 -6.12 7.94 -7.07
C LEU A 46 -5.89 7.63 -8.56
N ASP A 47 -4.90 8.29 -9.14
CA ASP A 47 -4.38 7.98 -10.47
C ASP A 47 -3.42 6.78 -10.39
N LEU A 48 -3.99 5.60 -10.16
CA LEU A 48 -3.27 4.33 -10.18
C LEU A 48 -3.43 3.63 -11.52
N PRO A 49 -2.39 2.91 -12.00
CA PRO A 49 -2.51 2.05 -13.16
C PRO A 49 -3.68 1.05 -13.03
N THR A 50 -4.36 0.75 -14.14
CA THR A 50 -5.53 -0.14 -14.16
C THR A 50 -5.29 -1.48 -13.48
N PHE A 51 -4.12 -2.09 -13.68
CA PHE A 51 -3.81 -3.39 -13.07
C PHE A 51 -3.70 -3.32 -11.53
N VAL A 52 -3.29 -2.18 -10.96
CA VAL A 52 -3.28 -1.96 -9.52
C VAL A 52 -4.71 -1.88 -8.99
N LYS A 53 -5.58 -1.13 -9.68
CA LYS A 53 -7.01 -1.00 -9.36
C LYS A 53 -7.76 -2.34 -9.46
N LEU A 54 -7.39 -3.19 -10.43
CA LEU A 54 -7.97 -4.52 -10.58
C LEU A 54 -7.50 -5.49 -9.50
N ALA A 55 -6.23 -5.39 -9.08
CA ALA A 55 -5.67 -6.26 -8.06
C ALA A 55 -6.10 -5.88 -6.65
N LEU A 56 -6.20 -4.59 -6.35
CA LEU A 56 -6.64 -4.07 -5.04
C LEU A 56 -8.14 -3.78 -5.11
N ASP A 57 -8.96 -4.72 -4.65
CA ASP A 57 -10.41 -4.50 -4.55
C ASP A 57 -10.73 -3.30 -3.62
N PRO A 58 -11.93 -2.68 -3.76
CA PRO A 58 -12.27 -1.48 -3.00
C PRO A 58 -12.08 -1.64 -1.48
N ARG A 59 -12.39 -2.83 -0.94
CA ARG A 59 -12.20 -3.13 0.49
C ARG A 59 -10.73 -3.16 0.87
N THR A 60 -9.88 -3.76 0.05
CA THR A 60 -8.43 -3.77 0.26
C THR A 60 -7.86 -2.34 0.23
N LEU A 61 -8.32 -1.50 -0.68
CA LEU A 61 -7.90 -0.09 -0.76
C LEU A 61 -8.37 0.71 0.46
N GLU A 62 -9.59 0.48 0.93
CA GLU A 62 -10.13 1.08 2.14
C GLU A 62 -9.33 0.66 3.39
N THR A 63 -9.00 -0.62 3.53
CA THR A 63 -8.13 -1.11 4.61
C THR A 63 -6.74 -0.48 4.52
N LEU A 64 -6.16 -0.40 3.32
CA LEU A 64 -4.86 0.27 3.12
C LEU A 64 -4.92 1.76 3.55
N ALA A 65 -6.02 2.45 3.24
CA ALA A 65 -6.20 3.86 3.56
C ALA A 65 -6.46 4.13 5.06
N THR A 66 -7.13 3.20 5.75
CA THR A 66 -7.61 3.42 7.12
C THR A 66 -6.82 2.66 8.19
N ALA A 67 -6.23 1.52 7.84
CA ALA A 67 -5.59 0.63 8.78
C ALA A 67 -4.05 0.68 8.72
N TYR A 68 -3.49 1.29 7.68
CA TYR A 68 -2.05 1.40 7.48
C TYR A 68 -1.61 2.86 7.39
N GLN A 69 -0.43 3.15 7.93
CA GLN A 69 0.25 4.43 7.77
C GLN A 69 1.67 4.22 7.26
N VAL A 70 2.23 5.24 6.64
CA VAL A 70 3.62 5.22 6.19
C VAL A 70 4.55 5.42 7.37
N ALA A 71 5.25 4.36 7.74
CA ALA A 71 6.28 4.40 8.78
C ALA A 71 7.61 4.94 8.24
N LYS A 72 7.96 4.62 6.99
CA LYS A 72 9.18 5.12 6.35
C LYS A 72 9.01 5.27 4.85
N LYS A 73 9.47 6.40 4.32
CA LYS A 73 9.50 6.68 2.88
C LYS A 73 10.94 6.98 2.47
N ASN A 74 11.51 6.12 1.63
CA ASN A 74 12.72 6.47 0.88
C ASN A 74 12.27 6.80 -0.54
N ASP A 75 12.49 8.05 -0.97
CA ASP A 75 11.91 8.71 -2.15
C ASP A 75 11.65 7.85 -3.39
N THR A 76 12.46 6.82 -3.65
CA THR A 76 12.33 5.98 -4.85
C THR A 76 12.59 4.48 -4.65
N LYS A 77 13.02 4.01 -3.47
CA LYS A 77 13.49 2.63 -3.28
C LYS A 77 12.50 1.72 -2.57
N ASN A 78 11.89 2.24 -1.51
CA ASN A 78 10.99 1.48 -0.66
C ASN A 78 10.04 2.39 0.11
N VAL A 79 8.84 1.87 0.35
CA VAL A 79 7.86 2.46 1.26
C VAL A 79 7.50 1.41 2.30
N GLU A 80 7.66 1.77 3.56
CA GLU A 80 7.31 0.93 4.69
C GLU A 80 5.97 1.40 5.26
N LEU A 81 5.03 0.47 5.34
CA LEU A 81 3.71 0.62 5.91
C LEU A 81 3.65 -0.12 7.24
N GLU A 82 3.02 0.50 8.22
CA GLU A 82 2.76 -0.08 9.53
C GLU A 82 1.25 -0.09 9.77
N TYR A 83 0.77 -1.20 10.34
CA TYR A 83 -0.61 -1.35 10.73
C TYR A 83 -0.87 -0.58 12.01
N VAL A 84 -1.86 0.32 12.00
CA VAL A 84 -2.13 1.27 13.10
C VAL A 84 -3.55 1.17 13.67
N LYS A 85 -4.43 0.39 13.04
CA LYS A 85 -5.81 0.22 13.48
C LYS A 85 -5.92 -0.93 14.48
N GLY A 86 -5.73 -0.60 15.76
CA GLY A 86 -6.06 -1.46 16.92
C GLY A 86 -7.46 -1.17 17.45
#